data_AF-A0A6H9SYA1-F1
#
_entry.id   AF-A0A6H9SYA1-F1
#
_cell.length_a   1.000
_cell.length_b   1.000
_cell.length_c   1.000
_cell.angle_alpha   90.00
_cell.angle_beta   90.00
_cell.angle_gamma   90.00
#
_symmetry.space_group_name_H-M   'P 1'
#
loop_
_entity.id
_entity.type
_entity.pdbx_description
1 polymer ?
#
loop_
_entity_poly.entity_id
_entity_poly.type
_entity_poly.pdbx_seq_one_letter_code
_entity_poly.pdbx_strand_id
1 'polypeptide(L)'
;MTDTTLPLIASTQALRALVGAEPFASGWIGIDQQRVDRFADATDDHQWIHVDPERARRESPFGGPIAHGFLTLSLIPALMTDAMRFEQKMGVNYGLNRVRFLKPVPVGARVRALFAVKETAEAARGGVQVTWAVSVQAERPDAPLLVCAAEFITLHYFCHAQRHRRMPLRLSVASCFSASRIGSHRTGSRVPCRPAAPCAAT
;
A
#
# COMPACT_ATOMS: atom_id res chain seq x y z
N MET A 1 -12.86 8.40 -25.09
CA MET A 1 -12.35 7.73 -23.88
C MET A 1 -10.94 8.24 -23.69
N THR A 2 -10.74 9.24 -22.84
CA THR A 2 -9.39 9.67 -22.49
C THR A 2 -8.75 8.54 -21.71
N ASP A 3 -7.68 7.99 -22.26
CA ASP A 3 -6.74 7.12 -21.55
C ASP A 3 -6.04 7.98 -20.49
N THR A 4 -6.75 8.25 -19.40
CA THR A 4 -6.23 9.06 -18.31
C THR A 4 -5.37 8.13 -17.47
N THR A 5 -4.09 8.07 -17.81
CA THR A 5 -3.09 7.39 -16.98
C THR A 5 -3.15 7.97 -15.57
N LEU A 6 -3.36 7.11 -14.57
CA LEU A 6 -3.41 7.53 -13.17
C LEU A 6 -2.14 8.28 -12.77
N PRO A 7 -2.23 9.34 -11.93
CA PRO A 7 -1.06 10.04 -11.42
C PRO A 7 -0.06 9.10 -10.76
N LEU A 8 1.21 9.21 -11.12
CA LEU A 8 2.30 8.37 -10.61
C LEU A 8 3.10 9.09 -9.52
N ILE A 9 3.20 8.46 -8.36
CA ILE A 9 3.99 8.90 -7.21
C ILE A 9 5.20 7.97 -7.06
N ALA A 10 6.38 8.45 -7.44
CA ALA A 10 7.60 7.63 -7.52
C ALA A 10 8.71 8.01 -6.52
N SER A 11 8.50 9.01 -5.65
CA SER A 11 9.50 9.41 -4.67
C SER A 11 8.91 10.09 -3.43
N THR A 12 9.72 10.22 -2.38
CA THR A 12 9.36 11.01 -1.19
C THR A 12 9.22 12.49 -1.51
N GLN A 13 10.05 13.04 -2.43
CA GLN A 13 9.91 14.41 -2.92
C GLN A 13 8.58 14.63 -3.64
N ALA A 14 8.13 13.67 -4.45
CA ALA A 14 6.83 13.78 -5.13
C ALA A 14 5.68 13.89 -4.12
N LEU A 15 5.70 13.11 -3.03
CA LEU A 15 4.71 13.23 -1.96
C LEU A 15 4.76 14.58 -1.23
N ARG A 16 5.96 15.07 -0.92
CA ARG A 16 6.15 16.37 -0.27
C ARG A 16 5.62 17.53 -1.13
N ALA A 17 5.77 17.43 -2.44
CA ALA A 17 5.29 18.44 -3.39
C ALA A 17 3.75 18.50 -3.51
N LEU A 18 3.04 17.47 -3.01
CA LEU A 18 1.57 17.43 -3.04
C LEU A 18 0.91 18.13 -1.85
N VAL A 19 1.69 18.59 -0.86
CA VAL A 19 1.13 19.34 0.28
C VAL A 19 0.43 20.60 -0.24
N GLY A 20 -0.87 20.70 0.00
CA GLY A 20 -1.71 21.81 -0.48
C GLY A 20 -2.12 21.74 -1.95
N ALA A 21 -1.80 20.66 -2.67
CA ALA A 21 -2.29 20.43 -4.03
C ALA A 21 -3.78 20.01 -4.04
N GLU A 22 -4.38 20.08 -5.23
CA GLU A 22 -5.75 19.62 -5.45
C GLU A 22 -5.93 18.13 -5.11
N PRO A 23 -7.09 17.72 -4.54
CA PRO A 23 -7.31 16.33 -4.17
C PRO A 23 -7.35 15.39 -5.39
N PHE A 24 -6.78 14.20 -5.23
CA PHE A 24 -6.99 13.09 -6.15
C PHE A 24 -8.38 12.48 -5.92
N ALA A 25 -9.07 12.12 -7.00
CA ALA A 25 -10.35 11.44 -6.93
C ALA A 25 -10.22 10.00 -7.41
N SER A 26 -10.73 9.05 -6.61
CA SER A 26 -10.96 7.70 -7.12
C SER A 26 -12.19 7.67 -8.03
N GLY A 27 -12.31 6.60 -8.80
CA GLY A 27 -13.56 6.11 -9.34
C GLY A 27 -14.53 5.64 -8.25
N TRP A 28 -15.67 5.17 -8.70
CA TRP A 28 -16.80 4.76 -7.87
C TRP A 28 -16.84 3.24 -7.70
N ILE A 29 -16.93 2.77 -6.44
CA ILE A 29 -17.06 1.36 -6.07
C ILE A 29 -18.46 1.09 -5.52
N GLY A 30 -19.10 0.00 -5.97
CA GLY A 30 -20.40 -0.45 -5.46
C GLY A 30 -20.30 -1.14 -4.10
N ILE A 31 -21.31 -0.88 -3.26
CA ILE A 31 -21.48 -1.48 -1.93
C ILE A 31 -22.69 -2.43 -1.98
N ASP A 32 -22.47 -3.65 -2.42
CA ASP A 32 -23.51 -4.69 -2.42
C ASP A 32 -23.62 -5.41 -1.08
N GLN A 33 -24.69 -6.19 -0.91
CA GLN A 33 -24.94 -6.96 0.31
C GLN A 33 -23.84 -7.99 0.56
N GLN A 34 -23.33 -8.64 -0.50
CA GLN A 34 -22.28 -9.64 -0.39
C GLN A 34 -20.97 -9.08 0.20
N ARG A 35 -20.62 -7.83 -0.12
CA ARG A 35 -19.48 -7.13 0.49
C ARG A 35 -19.73 -6.86 1.98
N VAL A 36 -20.95 -6.43 2.33
CA VAL A 36 -21.35 -6.17 3.72
C VAL A 36 -21.30 -7.45 4.55
N ASP A 37 -21.87 -8.54 4.04
CA ASP A 37 -21.90 -9.83 4.74
C ASP A 37 -20.48 -10.39 4.93
N ARG A 38 -19.64 -10.35 3.88
CA ARG A 38 -18.23 -10.77 4.00
C ARG A 38 -17.43 -9.91 4.98
N PHE A 39 -17.76 -8.63 5.10
CA PHE A 39 -17.12 -7.78 6.09
C PHE A 39 -17.56 -8.17 7.50
N ALA A 40 -18.87 -8.41 7.70
CA ALA A 40 -19.39 -8.92 8.97
C ALA A 40 -18.70 -10.23 9.36
N ASP A 41 -18.56 -11.18 8.44
CA ASP A 41 -17.87 -12.46 8.69
C ASP A 41 -16.38 -12.28 9.02
N ALA A 42 -15.74 -11.26 8.46
CA ALA A 42 -14.33 -10.98 8.71
C ALA A 42 -14.08 -10.26 10.04
N THR A 43 -15.09 -9.59 10.60
CA THR A 43 -14.95 -8.75 11.80
C THR A 43 -15.86 -9.15 12.95
N ASP A 44 -16.66 -10.20 12.79
CA ASP A 44 -17.69 -10.66 13.72
C ASP A 44 -18.74 -9.59 14.09
N ASP A 45 -18.95 -8.60 13.21
CA ASP A 45 -19.98 -7.57 13.38
C ASP A 45 -21.23 -7.89 12.55
N HIS A 46 -22.03 -8.81 13.08
CA HIS A 46 -23.30 -9.25 12.49
C HIS A 46 -24.49 -8.44 13.01
N GLN A 47 -24.31 -7.16 13.37
CA GLN A 47 -25.45 -6.33 13.76
C GLN A 47 -26.51 -6.29 12.65
N TRP A 48 -27.77 -6.55 13.00
CA TRP A 48 -28.86 -6.79 12.05
C TRP A 48 -29.10 -5.66 11.02
N ILE A 49 -28.74 -4.41 11.35
CA ILE A 49 -28.84 -3.28 10.41
C ILE A 49 -27.92 -3.41 9.18
N HIS A 50 -26.95 -4.32 9.25
CA HIS A 50 -25.99 -4.62 8.19
C HIS A 50 -26.37 -5.90 7.43
N VAL A 51 -26.65 -6.98 8.16
CA VAL A 51 -26.70 -8.35 7.60
C VAL A 51 -28.10 -8.98 7.51
N ASP A 52 -29.14 -8.31 8.02
CA ASP A 52 -30.53 -8.78 7.90
C ASP A 52 -31.35 -7.78 7.07
N PRO A 53 -31.38 -7.92 5.73
CA PRO A 53 -32.06 -6.98 4.85
C PRO A 53 -33.56 -6.85 5.12
N GLU A 54 -34.23 -7.95 5.50
CA GLU A 54 -35.67 -7.95 5.74
C GLU A 54 -36.01 -7.22 7.03
N ARG A 55 -35.28 -7.52 8.11
CA ARG A 55 -35.45 -6.78 9.35
C ARG A 55 -35.02 -5.33 9.20
N ALA A 56 -33.93 -5.06 8.49
CA ALA A 56 -33.48 -3.70 8.20
C ALA A 56 -34.55 -2.88 7.48
N ARG A 57 -35.22 -3.42 6.45
CA ARG A 57 -36.34 -2.72 5.79
C ARG A 57 -37.51 -2.43 6.72
N ARG A 58 -37.83 -3.37 7.62
CA ARG A 58 -38.98 -3.25 8.53
C ARG A 58 -38.75 -2.34 9.74
N GLU A 59 -37.56 -2.39 10.32
CA GLU A 59 -37.28 -1.84 11.65
C GLU A 59 -36.21 -0.74 11.66
N SER A 60 -35.37 -0.64 10.63
CA SER A 60 -34.28 0.33 10.62
C SER A 60 -34.79 1.74 10.33
N PRO A 61 -34.32 2.77 11.07
CA PRO A 61 -34.62 4.16 10.74
C PRO A 61 -34.01 4.60 9.39
N PHE A 62 -33.16 3.77 8.78
CA PHE A 62 -32.52 4.03 7.50
C PHE A 62 -33.32 3.50 6.29
N GLY A 63 -34.43 2.78 6.53
CA GLY A 63 -35.30 2.25 5.46
C GLY A 63 -34.75 1.02 4.72
N GLY A 64 -33.69 0.40 5.23
CA GLY A 64 -33.02 -0.75 4.62
C GLY A 64 -31.66 -1.04 5.26
N PRO A 65 -30.94 -2.06 4.75
CA PRO A 65 -29.60 -2.37 5.23
C PRO A 65 -28.62 -1.26 4.86
N ILE A 66 -27.67 -0.99 5.75
CA ILE A 66 -26.59 -0.03 5.54
C ILE A 66 -25.25 -0.71 5.72
N ALA A 67 -24.21 -0.21 5.05
CA ALA A 67 -22.86 -0.71 5.24
C ALA A 67 -22.32 -0.38 6.63
N HIS A 68 -21.40 -1.20 7.14
CA HIS A 68 -20.62 -0.88 8.33
C HIS A 68 -19.83 0.42 8.11
N GLY A 69 -19.75 1.27 9.14
CA GLY A 69 -18.86 2.43 9.11
C GLY A 69 -17.41 2.01 8.87
N PHE A 70 -16.96 0.95 9.56
CA PHE A 70 -15.62 0.40 9.37
C PHE A 70 -15.39 -0.24 8.00
N LEU A 71 -16.41 -0.81 7.35
CA LEU A 71 -16.29 -1.22 5.94
C LEU A 71 -16.01 0.00 5.06
N THR A 72 -16.77 1.08 5.21
CA THR A 72 -16.58 2.32 4.45
C THR A 72 -15.16 2.88 4.63
N LEU A 73 -14.64 2.84 5.85
CA LEU A 73 -13.28 3.27 6.18
C LEU A 73 -12.21 2.33 5.58
N SER A 74 -12.42 1.02 5.67
CA SER A 74 -11.48 0.01 5.16
C SER A 74 -11.37 -0.02 3.63
N LEU A 75 -12.27 0.66 2.91
CA LEU A 75 -12.16 0.85 1.46
C LEU A 75 -11.15 1.92 1.05
N ILE A 76 -10.69 2.79 1.97
CA ILE A 76 -9.75 3.89 1.67
C ILE A 76 -8.49 3.40 0.92
N PRO A 77 -7.80 2.32 1.33
CA PRO A 77 -6.63 1.84 0.59
C PRO A 77 -6.95 1.41 -0.85
N ALA A 78 -8.07 0.72 -1.07
CA ALA A 78 -8.49 0.29 -2.41
C ALA A 78 -8.86 1.49 -3.30
N LEU A 79 -9.58 2.47 -2.74
CA LEU A 79 -9.91 3.72 -3.44
C LEU A 79 -8.65 4.55 -3.73
N MET A 80 -7.64 4.51 -2.85
CA MET A 80 -6.36 5.19 -3.07
C MET A 80 -5.61 4.58 -4.25
N THR A 81 -5.57 3.24 -4.37
CA THR A 81 -4.92 2.57 -5.52
C THR A 81 -5.63 2.81 -6.85
N ASP A 82 -6.92 3.14 -6.80
CA ASP A 82 -7.71 3.52 -7.97
C ASP A 82 -7.54 5.02 -8.32
N ALA A 83 -7.24 5.88 -7.34
CA ALA A 83 -7.01 7.30 -7.55
C ALA A 83 -5.59 7.64 -8.05
N MET A 84 -4.58 6.88 -7.63
CA MET A 84 -3.17 7.14 -7.93
C MET A 84 -2.31 5.88 -7.84
N ARG A 85 -1.19 5.88 -8.55
CA ARG A 85 -0.20 4.80 -8.53
C ARG A 85 1.01 5.19 -7.71
N PHE A 86 1.55 4.24 -6.96
CA PHE A 86 2.79 4.41 -6.23
C PHE A 86 3.87 3.46 -6.77
N GLU A 87 5.03 4.01 -7.15
CA GLU A 87 6.23 3.23 -7.45
C GLU A 87 7.10 3.14 -6.20
N GLN A 88 6.57 2.43 -5.20
CA GLN A 88 7.20 2.28 -3.89
C GLN A 88 7.51 0.81 -3.62
N LYS A 89 8.48 0.57 -2.73
CA LYS A 89 8.77 -0.77 -2.23
C LYS A 89 7.62 -1.28 -1.34
N MET A 90 7.09 -0.39 -0.50
CA MET A 90 6.06 -0.73 0.49
C MET A 90 5.35 0.53 0.97
N GLY A 91 4.03 0.43 1.13
CA GLY A 91 3.20 1.35 1.90
C GLY A 91 2.65 0.64 3.13
N VAL A 92 2.53 1.35 4.25
CA VAL A 92 1.95 0.82 5.49
C VAL A 92 0.86 1.75 5.97
N ASN A 93 -0.30 1.18 6.32
CA ASN A 93 -1.34 1.90 7.05
C ASN A 93 -0.83 2.11 8.48
N TYR A 94 -0.38 3.32 8.80
CA TYR A 94 0.19 3.63 10.11
C TYR A 94 -0.91 3.81 11.16
N GLY A 95 -1.99 4.47 10.76
CA GLY A 95 -3.09 4.75 11.65
C GLY A 95 -4.04 5.79 11.09
N LEU A 96 -4.89 6.27 11.98
CA LEU A 96 -5.90 7.28 11.70
C LEU A 96 -5.87 8.28 12.85
N ASN A 97 -6.06 9.57 12.54
CA ASN A 97 -6.37 10.57 13.55
C ASN A 97 -7.90 10.64 13.70
N ARG A 98 -8.49 11.78 13.32
CA ARG A 98 -9.93 12.00 13.41
C ARG A 98 -10.65 11.27 12.27
N VAL A 99 -11.59 10.41 12.64
CA VAL A 99 -12.55 9.77 11.73
C VAL A 99 -13.98 10.11 12.17
N ARG A 100 -14.86 10.43 11.23
CA ARG A 100 -16.29 10.65 11.47
C ARG A 100 -17.13 10.04 10.35
N PHE A 101 -18.10 9.23 10.73
CA PHE A 101 -19.16 8.73 9.85
C PHE A 101 -20.35 9.70 9.94
N LEU A 102 -20.50 10.55 8.92
CA LEU A 102 -21.44 11.68 8.94
C LEU A 102 -22.86 11.26 8.54
N LYS A 103 -22.95 10.27 7.64
CA LYS A 103 -24.21 9.75 7.08
C LYS A 103 -24.06 8.24 6.83
N PRO A 104 -25.14 7.46 6.96
CA PRO A 104 -25.10 6.04 6.62
C PRO A 104 -24.92 5.85 5.10
N VAL A 105 -24.30 4.74 4.72
CA VAL A 105 -24.17 4.31 3.31
C VAL A 105 -25.17 3.18 3.07
N PRO A 106 -26.27 3.42 2.33
CA PRO A 106 -27.21 2.36 2.00
C PRO A 106 -26.54 1.25 1.19
N VAL A 107 -26.92 0.00 1.44
CA VAL A 107 -26.54 -1.10 0.53
C VAL A 107 -27.16 -0.85 -0.84
N GLY A 108 -26.38 -1.08 -1.90
CA GLY A 108 -26.68 -0.72 -3.27
C GLY A 108 -26.10 0.63 -3.70
N ALA A 109 -25.61 1.46 -2.77
CA ALA A 109 -24.95 2.71 -3.11
C ALA A 109 -23.57 2.49 -3.74
N ARG A 110 -23.06 3.52 -4.42
CA ARG A 110 -21.66 3.60 -4.87
C ARG A 110 -20.92 4.66 -4.07
N VAL A 111 -19.65 4.41 -3.77
CA VAL A 111 -18.79 5.35 -3.03
C VAL A 111 -17.49 5.63 -3.77
N ARG A 112 -16.94 6.82 -3.59
CA ARG A 112 -15.60 7.22 -4.04
C ARG A 112 -14.88 7.98 -2.92
N ALA A 113 -13.58 8.13 -3.01
CA ALA A 113 -12.82 8.95 -2.09
C ALA A 113 -12.05 10.07 -2.81
N LEU A 114 -11.95 11.21 -2.14
CA LEU A 114 -11.04 12.30 -2.47
C LEU A 114 -9.87 12.27 -1.48
N PHE A 115 -8.66 12.46 -1.98
CA PHE A 115 -7.42 12.37 -1.21
C PHE A 115 -6.59 13.64 -1.39
N ALA A 116 -6.44 14.43 -0.35
CA ALA A 116 -5.49 15.55 -0.32
C ALA A 116 -4.35 15.24 0.66
N VAL A 117 -3.12 15.62 0.30
CA VAL A 117 -1.99 15.54 1.23
C VAL A 117 -2.06 16.76 2.16
N LYS A 118 -2.38 16.51 3.44
CA LYS A 118 -2.46 17.55 4.47
C LYS A 118 -1.07 17.98 4.91
N GLU A 119 -0.20 17.00 5.17
CA GLU A 119 1.16 17.22 5.63
C GLU A 119 2.01 15.97 5.37
N THR A 120 3.32 16.14 5.40
CA THR A 120 4.29 15.05 5.37
C THR A 120 5.33 15.23 6.46
N ALA A 121 5.85 14.13 6.96
CA ALA A 121 6.95 14.11 7.92
C ALA A 121 7.97 13.05 7.52
N GLU A 122 9.19 13.17 8.04
CA GLU A 122 10.19 12.11 7.87
C GLU A 122 9.78 10.88 8.68
N ALA A 123 9.93 9.70 8.07
CA ALA A 123 9.78 8.44 8.77
C ALA A 123 11.14 7.74 8.90
N ALA A 124 11.23 6.79 9.84
CA ALA A 124 12.44 5.99 10.02
C ALA A 124 12.89 5.32 8.72
N ARG A 125 14.18 5.02 8.60
CA ARG A 125 14.77 4.29 7.45
C ARG A 125 14.54 4.97 6.08
N GLY A 126 14.52 6.29 6.06
CA GLY A 126 14.38 7.09 4.82
C GLY A 126 12.98 7.04 4.21
N GLY A 127 11.98 6.63 4.97
CA GLY A 127 10.58 6.70 4.55
C GLY A 127 10.01 8.10 4.69
N VAL A 128 8.79 8.27 4.20
CA VAL A 128 7.97 9.48 4.44
C VAL A 128 6.65 9.06 5.06
N GLN A 129 6.26 9.75 6.13
CA GLN A 129 4.92 9.68 6.69
C GLN A 129 4.05 10.72 5.99
N VAL A 130 2.85 10.33 5.60
CA VAL A 130 1.88 11.22 4.96
C VAL A 130 0.59 11.20 5.75
N THR A 131 0.10 12.38 6.12
CA THR A 131 -1.26 12.55 6.64
C THR A 131 -2.16 12.99 5.50
N TRP A 132 -3.11 12.13 5.13
CA TRP A 132 -4.10 12.38 4.09
C TRP A 132 -5.38 12.93 4.71
N ALA A 133 -5.92 14.02 4.15
CA ALA A 133 -7.31 14.40 4.35
C ALA A 133 -8.16 13.62 3.33
N VAL A 134 -8.97 12.69 3.83
CA VAL A 134 -9.80 11.79 3.01
C VAL A 134 -11.27 12.13 3.18
N SER A 135 -11.95 12.35 2.06
CA SER A 135 -13.39 12.56 1.99
C SER A 135 -14.04 11.44 1.18
N VAL A 136 -14.73 10.52 1.86
CA VAL A 136 -15.50 9.47 1.20
C VAL A 136 -16.90 9.98 0.92
N GLN A 137 -17.31 9.88 -0.34
CA GLN A 137 -18.59 10.37 -0.84
C GLN A 137 -19.43 9.20 -1.34
N ALA A 138 -20.75 9.26 -1.13
CA ALA A 138 -21.72 8.40 -1.79
C ALA A 138 -22.31 9.10 -3.02
N GLU A 139 -22.57 8.32 -4.07
CA GLU A 139 -23.16 8.80 -5.32
C GLU A 139 -24.63 9.19 -5.10
N ARG A 140 -25.03 10.35 -5.64
CA ARG A 140 -26.39 10.87 -5.61
C ARG A 140 -26.67 11.63 -6.91
N PRO A 141 -27.95 11.75 -7.32
CA PRO A 141 -28.30 12.42 -8.58
C PRO A 141 -27.85 13.88 -8.67
N ASP A 142 -28.01 14.64 -7.58
CA ASP A 142 -27.76 16.10 -7.59
C ASP A 142 -26.30 16.45 -7.33
N ALA A 143 -25.73 15.86 -6.27
CA ALA A 143 -24.34 16.08 -5.88
C ALA A 143 -23.85 14.96 -4.95
N PRO A 144 -22.58 14.52 -5.06
CA PRO A 144 -22.00 13.54 -4.14
C PRO A 144 -22.18 13.92 -2.67
N LEU A 145 -22.66 12.98 -1.86
CA LEU A 145 -22.90 13.19 -0.43
C LEU A 145 -21.67 12.77 0.38
N LEU A 146 -21.11 13.65 1.20
CA LEU A 146 -20.03 13.29 2.13
C LEU A 146 -20.56 12.34 3.21
N VAL A 147 -20.06 11.11 3.23
CA VAL A 147 -20.48 10.06 4.18
C VAL A 147 -19.45 9.77 5.26
N CYS A 148 -18.16 9.92 4.94
CA CYS A 148 -17.07 9.75 5.91
C CYS A 148 -15.97 10.79 5.67
N ALA A 149 -15.48 11.40 6.76
CA ALA A 149 -14.30 12.24 6.76
C ALA A 149 -13.24 11.61 7.66
N ALA A 150 -12.03 11.43 7.14
CA ALA A 150 -10.94 10.77 7.83
C ALA A 150 -9.60 11.47 7.62
N GLU A 151 -8.78 11.51 8.66
CA GLU A 151 -7.34 11.76 8.56
C GLU A 151 -6.61 10.42 8.58
N PHE A 152 -6.12 9.99 7.43
CA PHE A 152 -5.48 8.69 7.23
C PHE A 152 -3.96 8.86 7.17
N ILE A 153 -3.22 8.09 7.97
CA ILE A 153 -1.77 8.19 8.03
C ILE A 153 -1.13 6.96 7.40
N THR A 154 -0.22 7.20 6.47
CA THR A 154 0.54 6.14 5.80
C THR A 154 2.04 6.37 5.91
N LEU A 155 2.80 5.28 5.96
CA LEU A 155 4.25 5.29 5.77
C LEU A 155 4.55 4.80 4.36
N HIS A 156 5.37 5.53 3.63
CA HIS A 156 5.80 5.18 2.27
C HIS A 156 7.31 5.00 2.21
N TYR A 157 7.74 3.86 1.64
CA TYR A 157 9.14 3.50 1.47
C TYR A 157 9.43 3.28 -0.02
N PHE A 158 10.21 4.17 -0.62
CA PHE A 158 10.57 4.08 -2.04
C PHE A 158 11.84 3.26 -2.25
N CYS A 159 11.97 2.67 -3.43
CA CYS A 159 13.24 2.10 -3.85
C CYS A 159 14.26 3.23 -3.97
N HIS A 160 15.38 3.16 -3.26
CA HIS A 160 16.50 4.05 -3.57
C HIS A 160 16.91 3.80 -5.02
N ALA A 161 16.92 4.84 -5.85
CA ALA A 161 17.72 4.82 -7.07
C ALA A 161 19.11 4.34 -6.63
N GLN A 162 19.55 3.18 -7.13
CA GLN A 162 20.88 2.69 -6.85
C GLN A 162 21.83 3.82 -7.23
N ARG A 163 22.45 4.48 -6.24
CA ARG A 163 23.65 5.26 -6.50
C ARG A 163 24.57 4.25 -7.15
N HIS A 164 24.79 4.35 -8.47
CA HIS A 164 25.73 3.52 -9.20
C HIS A 164 26.98 3.42 -8.33
N ARG A 165 27.23 2.24 -7.77
CA ARG A 165 28.52 1.95 -7.16
C ARG A 165 29.49 2.09 -8.33
N ARG A 166 30.16 3.24 -8.44
CA ARG A 166 31.34 3.37 -9.29
C ARG A 166 32.32 2.34 -8.75
N MET A 167 32.38 1.21 -9.43
CA MET A 167 33.40 0.19 -9.23
C MET A 167 34.73 0.91 -9.46
N PRO A 168 35.72 0.83 -8.55
CA PRO A 168 37.03 1.41 -8.84
C PRO A 168 37.60 0.64 -10.04
N LEU A 169 37.99 1.36 -11.09
CA LEU A 169 38.74 0.79 -12.20
C LEU A 169 39.97 0.10 -11.61
N ARG A 170 39.99 -1.24 -11.64
CA ARG A 170 41.25 -1.97 -11.51
C ARG A 170 41.99 -1.77 -12.82
N LEU A 171 43.05 -0.95 -12.80
CA LEU A 171 44.05 -0.99 -13.85
C LEU A 171 44.65 -2.40 -13.87
N SER A 172 44.27 -3.19 -14.88
CA SER A 172 44.97 -4.41 -15.23
C SER A 172 46.19 -4.02 -16.04
N VAL A 173 47.36 -3.97 -15.39
CA VAL A 173 48.63 -3.93 -16.11
C VAL A 173 48.84 -5.32 -16.71
N ALA A 174 48.73 -5.40 -18.03
CA ALA A 174 49.15 -6.56 -18.79
C ALA A 174 50.69 -6.66 -18.73
N SER A 175 51.23 -7.79 -18.29
CA SER A 175 52.57 -8.21 -18.69
C SER A 175 52.48 -9.53 -19.44
N CYS A 176 52.64 -9.42 -20.76
CA CYS A 176 53.09 -10.50 -21.62
C CYS A 176 54.53 -10.84 -21.24
N PHE A 177 54.83 -12.07 -20.84
CA PHE A 177 56.11 -12.69 -21.15
C PHE A 177 55.93 -14.22 -21.29
N SER A 178 56.19 -14.69 -22.50
CA SER A 178 56.37 -16.09 -22.87
C SER A 178 57.85 -16.44 -22.73
N ALA A 179 58.17 -17.60 -22.15
CA ALA A 179 58.95 -18.67 -22.80
C ALA A 179 59.57 -19.68 -21.79
N SER A 180 59.32 -20.96 -22.07
CA SER A 180 60.26 -22.09 -22.08
C SER A 180 60.94 -22.62 -20.80
N ARG A 181 60.48 -23.83 -20.43
CA ARG A 181 61.22 -25.11 -20.27
C ARG A 181 62.46 -25.20 -19.35
N ILE A 182 62.35 -26.08 -18.34
CA ILE A 182 63.25 -27.22 -17.96
C ILE A 182 63.36 -27.35 -16.43
N GLY A 183 63.24 -28.59 -15.92
CA GLY A 183 64.13 -29.04 -14.83
C GLY A 183 63.51 -29.43 -13.49
N SER A 184 63.17 -30.72 -13.38
CA SER A 184 63.48 -31.61 -12.25
C SER A 184 63.02 -31.31 -10.81
N HIS A 185 62.23 -32.27 -10.33
CA HIS A 185 62.42 -33.04 -9.09
C HIS A 185 61.93 -32.53 -7.72
N ARG A 186 61.26 -33.51 -7.08
CA ARG A 186 61.06 -33.80 -5.65
C ARG A 186 59.79 -33.25 -4.99
N THR A 187 58.82 -34.14 -5.04
CA THR A 187 57.67 -34.36 -4.18
C THR A 187 57.98 -34.25 -2.68
N GLY A 188 57.19 -33.46 -1.96
CA GLY A 188 57.21 -33.39 -0.50
C GLY A 188 55.85 -33.01 0.07
N SER A 189 55.21 -33.97 0.76
CA SER A 189 54.05 -33.84 1.65
C SER A 189 52.68 -33.52 1.03
N ARG A 190 51.70 -34.39 1.30
CA ARG A 190 50.60 -34.08 2.24
C ARG A 190 49.64 -35.27 2.36
N VAL A 191 49.36 -35.59 3.61
CA VAL A 191 48.36 -36.56 4.10
C VAL A 191 46.96 -36.15 3.63
N PRO A 192 46.08 -37.06 3.18
CA PRO A 192 44.70 -36.72 2.87
C PRO A 192 43.83 -36.68 4.12
N CYS A 193 43.11 -35.57 4.31
CA CYS A 193 42.00 -35.43 5.26
C CYS A 193 40.86 -36.40 4.90
N ARG A 194 40.38 -37.17 5.88
CA ARG A 194 39.08 -37.86 5.83
C ARG A 194 37.98 -36.93 6.36
N PRO A 195 36.75 -36.97 5.81
CA PRO A 195 35.61 -36.26 6.37
C PRO A 195 34.89 -37.13 7.41
N ALA A 196 34.32 -36.51 8.44
CA ALA A 196 33.35 -37.13 9.33
C ALA A 196 32.11 -36.24 9.48
N ALA A 197 30.97 -36.93 9.51
CA ALA A 197 29.60 -36.51 9.23
C ALA A 197 28.90 -35.75 10.39
N PRO A 198 27.66 -35.25 10.19
CA PRO A 198 26.95 -34.39 11.13
C PRO A 198 26.06 -35.17 12.12
N CYS A 199 25.81 -34.56 13.28
CA CYS A 199 24.78 -34.88 14.27
C CYS A 199 24.43 -33.56 14.98
N ALA A 200 23.22 -33.27 15.44
CA ALA A 200 21.94 -33.95 15.41
C ALA A 200 20.86 -32.90 15.71
N ALA A 201 19.61 -33.23 15.40
CA ALA A 201 18.43 -32.54 15.85
C ALA A 201 18.17 -32.80 17.34
N THR A 202 17.64 -31.78 18.01
CA THR A 202 16.55 -31.83 19.01
C THR A 202 15.88 -30.47 19.02
#